data_AF-A0A4Q1C605-F1
#
_entry.id   AF-A0A4Q1C605-F1
#
_cell.length_a   1.000
_cell.length_b   1.000
_cell.length_c   1.000
_cell.angle_alpha   90.00
_cell.angle_beta   90.00
_cell.angle_gamma   90.00
#
_symmetry.space_group_name_H-M   'P 1'
#
loop_
_entity.id
_entity.type
_entity.pdbx_description
1 polymer ?
#
loop_
_entity_poly.entity_id
_entity_poly.type
_entity_poly.pdbx_seq_one_letter_code
_entity_poly.pdbx_strand_id
1 'polypeptide(L)'
;MEAEVLLAALLVKKHSSQINEIVHALGILLALPSILEKGERVESLSLGAGNTGKGFDLETNRRIAEFTFIQWQGGSEVIRQNKIFKDFFFLAEAETDKTRELYTIGTEWPMKFFKSGRRLANILAGNAKLGTAFRRKYPKTFEHVREYYGSKKEVVAVMDLCEHLPVLREE
;
A
#
# COMPACT_ATOMS: atom_id res chain seq x y z
N MET A 1 7.35 35.68 19.31
CA MET A 1 8.20 35.15 18.22
C MET A 1 8.47 33.66 18.33
N GLU A 2 9.24 33.14 19.31
CA GLU A 2 9.63 31.70 19.32
C GLU A 2 8.42 30.73 19.40
N ALA A 3 7.45 31.03 20.27
CA ALA A 3 6.22 30.23 20.39
C ALA A 3 5.32 30.29 19.15
N GLU A 4 5.33 31.40 18.41
CA GLU A 4 4.52 31.60 17.20
C GLU A 4 5.12 30.82 16.01
N VAL A 5 6.45 30.78 15.90
CA VAL A 5 7.14 29.96 14.88
C VAL A 5 6.92 28.47 15.14
N LEU A 6 6.99 28.03 16.40
CA LEU A 6 6.67 26.64 16.76
C LEU A 6 5.20 26.30 16.44
N LEU A 7 4.26 27.20 16.74
CA LEU A 7 2.85 27.01 16.39
C LEU A 7 2.65 26.92 14.87
N ALA A 8 3.29 27.78 14.10
CA ALA A 8 3.25 27.73 12.64
C ALA A 8 3.80 26.39 12.11
N ALA A 9 4.92 25.90 12.63
CA ALA A 9 5.49 24.61 12.26
C ALA A 9 4.54 23.44 12.61
N LEU A 10 3.87 23.49 13.77
CA LEU A 10 2.88 22.48 14.15
C LEU A 10 1.63 22.52 13.26
N LEU A 11 1.18 23.71 12.84
CA LEU A 11 0.08 23.86 11.88
C LEU A 11 0.44 23.30 10.52
N VAL A 12 1.63 23.62 10.00
CA VAL A 12 2.14 23.02 8.76
C VAL A 12 2.15 21.50 8.89
N LYS A 13 2.76 20.94 9.94
CA LYS A 13 2.80 19.49 10.17
C LYS A 13 1.39 18.86 10.21
N LYS A 14 0.44 19.51 10.87
CA LYS A 14 -0.96 19.06 10.97
C LYS A 14 -1.65 19.04 9.60
N HIS A 15 -1.37 20.02 8.74
CA HIS A 15 -1.99 20.11 7.41
C HIS A 15 -1.23 19.31 6.34
N SER A 16 0.08 19.08 6.50
CA SER A 16 0.88 18.26 5.59
C SER A 16 0.38 16.82 5.51
N SER A 17 -0.22 16.25 6.57
CA SER A 17 -0.83 14.92 6.48
C SER A 17 -2.04 14.88 5.54
N GLN A 18 -2.78 15.98 5.42
CA GLN A 18 -3.91 16.11 4.48
C GLN A 18 -3.44 16.19 3.03
N ILE A 19 -2.23 16.73 2.78
CA ILE A 19 -1.64 16.73 1.44
C ILE A 19 -1.45 15.28 0.95
N ASN A 20 -0.97 14.38 1.82
CA ASN A 20 -0.79 12.98 1.46
C ASN A 20 -2.13 12.29 1.13
N GLU A 21 -3.21 12.64 1.83
CA GLU A 21 -4.56 12.15 1.52
C GLU A 21 -5.04 12.66 0.15
N ILE A 22 -4.80 13.94 -0.17
CA ILE A 22 -5.16 14.53 -1.47
C ILE A 22 -4.38 13.86 -2.60
N VAL A 23 -3.06 13.69 -2.44
CA VAL A 23 -2.20 13.03 -3.43
C VAL A 23 -2.67 11.60 -3.68
N HIS A 24 -2.98 10.85 -2.61
CA HIS A 24 -3.48 9.49 -2.72
C HIS A 24 -4.83 9.43 -3.45
N ALA A 25 -5.80 10.26 -3.04
CA ALA A 25 -7.12 10.31 -3.67
C ALA A 25 -7.04 10.70 -5.15
N LEU A 26 -6.30 11.76 -5.45
CA LEU A 26 -6.15 12.26 -6.82
C LEU A 26 -5.37 11.27 -7.68
N GLY A 27 -4.31 10.67 -7.16
CA GLY A 27 -3.56 9.64 -7.86
C GLY A 27 -4.42 8.44 -8.23
N ILE A 28 -5.30 7.97 -7.34
CA ILE A 28 -6.26 6.91 -7.67
C ILE A 28 -7.20 7.39 -8.79
N LEU A 29 -7.86 8.54 -8.60
CA LEU A 29 -8.85 9.06 -9.55
C LEU A 29 -8.27 9.27 -10.96
N LEU A 30 -7.03 9.73 -11.05
CA LEU A 30 -6.34 9.93 -12.33
C LEU A 30 -5.88 8.61 -12.95
N ALA A 31 -5.58 7.58 -12.15
CA ALA A 31 -5.21 6.26 -12.66
C ALA A 31 -6.43 5.48 -13.21
N LEU A 32 -7.61 5.64 -12.58
CA LEU A 32 -8.83 4.88 -12.90
C LEU A 32 -9.15 4.77 -14.41
N PRO A 33 -9.15 5.85 -15.21
CA PRO A 33 -9.50 5.76 -16.63
C PRO A 33 -8.60 4.84 -17.45
N SER A 34 -7.35 4.65 -17.00
CA SER A 34 -6.35 3.85 -17.70
C SER A 34 -6.26 2.41 -17.21
N ILE A 35 -6.60 2.15 -15.93
CA ILE A 35 -6.54 0.80 -15.34
C ILE A 35 -7.86 0.03 -15.51
N LEU A 36 -8.99 0.73 -15.59
CA LEU A 36 -10.30 0.10 -15.72
C LEU A 36 -10.49 -0.46 -17.13
N GLU A 37 -10.87 -1.73 -17.19
CA GLU A 37 -11.18 -2.38 -18.44
C GLU A 37 -12.58 -2.01 -18.95
N LYS A 38 -12.83 -2.25 -20.24
CA LYS A 38 -14.16 -2.05 -20.82
C LYS A 38 -15.21 -2.91 -20.07
N GLY A 39 -16.20 -2.23 -19.51
CA GLY A 39 -17.30 -2.86 -18.76
C GLY A 39 -16.96 -3.19 -17.30
N GLU A 40 -15.77 -2.83 -16.83
CA GLU A 40 -15.45 -2.85 -15.41
C GLU A 40 -16.16 -1.69 -14.69
N ARG A 41 -16.73 -1.96 -13.52
CA ARG A 41 -17.52 -1.01 -12.73
C ARG A 41 -16.95 -0.92 -11.33
N VAL A 42 -16.71 0.30 -10.88
CA VAL A 42 -16.30 0.57 -9.50
C VAL A 42 -17.47 0.27 -8.57
N GLU A 43 -17.24 -0.61 -7.59
CA GLU A 43 -18.19 -0.97 -6.55
C GLU A 43 -17.90 -0.19 -5.26
N SER A 44 -16.63 0.01 -4.95
CA SER A 44 -16.19 0.85 -3.84
C SER A 44 -14.87 1.53 -4.14
N LEU A 45 -14.75 2.77 -3.69
CA LEU A 45 -13.52 3.55 -3.68
C LEU A 45 -13.28 4.09 -2.27
N SER A 46 -12.08 3.89 -1.75
CA SER A 46 -11.62 4.47 -0.50
C SER A 46 -10.50 5.46 -0.81
N LEU A 47 -10.79 6.74 -0.61
CA LEU A 47 -9.91 7.83 -1.02
C LEU A 47 -9.13 8.47 0.14
N GLY A 48 -9.51 8.15 1.38
CA GLY A 48 -8.84 8.66 2.58
C GLY A 48 -7.68 7.77 3.01
N ALA A 49 -6.56 8.37 3.43
CA ALA A 49 -5.45 7.62 4.01
C ALA A 49 -5.89 6.99 5.34
N GLY A 50 -6.08 5.67 5.33
CA GLY A 50 -6.56 4.92 6.50
C GLY A 50 -8.04 4.60 6.40
N ASN A 51 -8.33 3.53 5.65
CA ASN A 51 -9.63 2.89 5.51
C ASN A 51 -10.52 2.98 6.76
N THR A 52 -11.41 3.97 6.79
CA THR A 52 -12.52 4.09 7.74
C THR A 52 -13.63 3.11 7.33
N GLY A 53 -13.38 1.82 7.57
CA GLY A 53 -14.38 0.75 7.44
C GLY A 53 -14.52 0.09 6.07
N LYS A 54 -13.79 0.54 5.04
CA LYS A 54 -13.71 -0.12 3.73
C LYS A 54 -12.55 -1.12 3.63
N GLY A 55 -12.69 -2.12 2.75
CA GLY A 55 -11.73 -3.23 2.61
C GLY A 55 -10.41 -2.82 1.94
N PHE A 56 -10.51 -2.28 0.72
CA PHE A 56 -9.41 -1.92 -0.18
C PHE A 56 -9.60 -0.51 -0.74
N ASP A 57 -8.52 0.09 -1.28
CA ASP A 57 -8.56 1.42 -1.90
C ASP A 57 -9.48 1.45 -3.13
N LEU A 58 -9.44 0.39 -3.93
CA LEU A 58 -10.34 0.17 -5.05
C LEU A 58 -10.93 -1.25 -4.99
N GLU A 59 -12.24 -1.33 -5.17
CA GLU A 59 -12.95 -2.56 -5.44
C GLU A 59 -13.88 -2.36 -6.63
N THR A 60 -13.77 -3.26 -7.61
CA THR A 60 -14.62 -3.30 -8.79
C THR A 60 -15.29 -4.67 -8.86
N ASN A 61 -16.15 -4.85 -9.87
CA ASN A 61 -16.69 -6.17 -10.20
C ASN A 61 -15.64 -7.16 -10.74
N ARG A 62 -14.36 -6.77 -10.91
CA ARG A 62 -13.29 -7.63 -11.44
C ARG A 62 -12.05 -7.70 -10.55
N ARG A 63 -11.77 -6.65 -9.76
CA ARG A 63 -10.50 -6.52 -9.02
C ARG A 63 -10.68 -5.89 -7.64
N ILE A 64 -9.73 -6.19 -6.78
CA ILE A 64 -9.41 -5.42 -5.58
C ILE A 64 -7.99 -4.89 -5.71
N ALA A 65 -7.78 -3.64 -5.31
CA ALA A 65 -6.47 -3.02 -5.40
C ALA A 65 -6.15 -2.09 -4.22
N GLU A 66 -4.86 -2.03 -3.91
CA GLU A 66 -4.25 -1.07 -2.98
C GLU A 66 -3.27 -0.20 -3.74
N PHE A 67 -3.21 1.08 -3.41
CA PHE A 67 -2.32 2.05 -4.02
C PHE A 67 -1.33 2.58 -3.00
N THR A 68 -0.06 2.51 -3.34
CA THR A 68 1.01 3.03 -2.47
C THR A 68 1.82 4.10 -3.18
N PHE A 69 1.50 5.36 -2.85
CA PHE A 69 2.22 6.55 -3.30
C PHE A 69 3.44 6.80 -2.41
N ILE A 70 4.27 5.77 -2.26
CA ILE A 70 5.52 5.85 -1.50
C ILE A 70 6.65 6.13 -2.46
N GLN A 71 7.26 7.31 -2.34
CA GLN A 71 8.62 7.53 -2.83
C GLN A 71 9.63 6.97 -1.80
N TRP A 72 10.56 6.17 -2.30
CA TRP A 72 11.61 5.56 -1.53
C TRP A 72 12.82 6.50 -1.53
N GLN A 73 13.29 6.92 -0.34
CA GLN A 73 14.39 7.89 -0.22
C GLN A 73 15.74 7.21 0.02
N GLY A 74 15.75 5.89 0.20
CA GLY A 74 16.95 5.11 0.53
C GLY A 74 17.22 5.09 2.04
N GLY A 75 17.83 4.01 2.54
CA GLY A 75 18.12 3.83 3.96
C GLY A 75 17.08 2.98 4.72
N SER A 76 16.89 3.26 6.02
CA SER A 76 16.03 2.46 6.90
C SER A 76 14.54 2.78 6.71
N GLU A 77 13.93 2.16 5.70
CA GLU A 77 12.57 2.44 5.26
C GLU A 77 11.49 1.59 5.97
N VAL A 78 11.65 1.37 7.28
CA VAL A 78 10.83 0.40 8.06
C VAL A 78 9.34 0.71 7.99
N ILE A 79 8.94 1.98 8.10
CA ILE A 79 7.52 2.37 8.06
C ILE A 79 6.91 2.04 6.69
N ARG A 80 7.63 2.38 5.61
CA ARG A 80 7.21 2.14 4.22
C ARG A 80 7.14 0.63 3.93
N GLN A 81 8.14 -0.13 4.36
CA GLN A 81 8.18 -1.59 4.28
C GLN A 81 7.02 -2.26 5.02
N ASN A 82 6.73 -1.79 6.25
CA ASN A 82 5.62 -2.33 7.02
C ASN A 82 4.27 -2.03 6.36
N LYS A 83 4.09 -0.82 5.80
CA LYS A 83 2.88 -0.46 5.06
C LYS A 83 2.71 -1.36 3.84
N ILE A 84 3.69 -1.44 2.96
CA ILE A 84 3.54 -2.20 1.71
C ILE A 84 3.34 -3.71 1.96
N PHE A 85 3.97 -4.26 3.01
CA PHE A 85 3.71 -5.65 3.42
C PHE A 85 2.28 -5.85 3.92
N LYS A 86 1.75 -4.91 4.71
CA LYS A 86 0.38 -4.94 5.21
C LYS A 86 -0.61 -5.00 4.04
N ASP A 87 -0.43 -4.12 3.07
CA ASP A 87 -1.32 -3.97 1.92
C ASP A 87 -1.26 -5.25 1.04
N PHE A 88 -0.04 -5.76 0.77
CA PHE A 88 0.15 -7.03 0.07
C PHE A 88 -0.51 -8.22 0.79
N PHE A 89 -0.32 -8.33 2.11
CA PHE A 89 -0.90 -9.42 2.90
C PHE A 89 -2.44 -9.44 2.82
N PHE A 90 -3.08 -8.28 3.00
CA PHE A 90 -4.55 -8.25 2.96
C PHE A 90 -5.10 -8.52 1.56
N LEU A 91 -4.44 -8.09 0.49
CA LEU A 91 -4.77 -8.50 -0.87
C LEU A 91 -4.62 -10.02 -1.06
N ALA A 92 -3.46 -10.57 -0.69
CA ALA A 92 -3.13 -11.99 -0.88
C ALA A 92 -4.02 -12.96 -0.08
N GLU A 93 -4.60 -12.50 1.03
CA GLU A 93 -5.47 -13.28 1.88
C GLU A 93 -6.97 -12.96 1.73
N ALA A 94 -7.33 -12.06 0.82
CA ALA A 94 -8.72 -11.74 0.52
C ALA A 94 -9.47 -12.96 -0.02
N GLU A 95 -10.63 -13.27 0.56
CA GLU A 95 -11.52 -14.36 0.12
C GLU A 95 -12.43 -13.84 -1.00
N THR A 96 -11.90 -13.83 -2.23
CA THR A 96 -12.60 -13.37 -3.43
C THR A 96 -12.05 -14.06 -4.68
N ASP A 97 -12.85 -14.12 -5.73
CA ASP A 97 -12.48 -14.53 -7.08
C ASP A 97 -11.90 -13.38 -7.92
N LYS A 98 -11.97 -12.14 -7.42
CA LYS A 98 -11.42 -10.94 -8.05
C LYS A 98 -9.89 -11.02 -8.18
N THR A 99 -9.37 -10.38 -9.22
CA THR A 99 -7.92 -10.14 -9.36
C THR A 99 -7.43 -9.21 -8.24
N ARG A 100 -6.13 -9.31 -7.90
CA ARG A 100 -5.53 -8.61 -6.77
C ARG A 100 -4.32 -7.82 -7.25
N GLU A 101 -4.35 -6.52 -7.04
CA GLU A 101 -3.32 -5.63 -7.60
C GLU A 101 -2.79 -4.69 -6.52
N LEU A 102 -1.46 -4.61 -6.43
CA LEU A 102 -0.77 -3.65 -5.59
C LEU A 102 -0.03 -2.66 -6.50
N TYR A 103 -0.55 -1.44 -6.60
CA TYR A 103 0.04 -0.37 -7.40
C TYR A 103 1.09 0.39 -6.60
N THR A 104 2.31 0.48 -7.12
CA THR A 104 3.46 1.15 -6.48
C THR A 104 4.05 2.22 -7.41
N ILE A 105 4.69 3.26 -6.86
CA ILE A 105 5.53 4.16 -7.66
C ILE A 105 6.86 3.46 -7.95
N GLY A 106 7.01 2.92 -9.16
CA GLY A 106 8.10 2.02 -9.51
C GLY A 106 8.05 0.70 -8.73
N THR A 107 8.63 -0.36 -9.29
CA THR A 107 8.60 -1.70 -8.66
C THR A 107 9.94 -2.11 -8.04
N GLU A 108 11.04 -1.43 -8.35
CA GLU A 108 12.39 -1.85 -7.93
C GLU A 108 12.52 -2.03 -6.41
N TRP A 109 12.17 -1.00 -5.64
CA TRP A 109 12.27 -1.02 -4.17
C TRP A 109 11.26 -1.96 -3.51
N PRO A 110 9.96 -1.94 -3.85
CA PRO A 110 9.01 -2.96 -3.42
C PRO A 110 9.53 -4.38 -3.63
N MET A 111 10.07 -4.68 -4.81
CA MET A 111 10.55 -6.02 -5.14
C MET A 111 11.84 -6.38 -4.40
N LYS A 112 12.77 -5.45 -4.19
CA LYS A 112 13.92 -5.66 -3.30
C LYS A 112 13.47 -5.99 -1.88
N PHE A 113 12.48 -5.28 -1.36
CA PHE A 113 11.92 -5.54 -0.04
C PHE A 113 11.23 -6.91 0.04
N PHE A 114 10.35 -7.24 -0.91
CA PHE A 114 9.63 -8.51 -0.92
C PHE A 114 10.56 -9.71 -1.06
N LYS A 115 11.70 -9.54 -1.74
CA LYS A 115 12.74 -10.58 -1.86
C LYS A 115 13.76 -10.57 -0.71
N SER A 116 13.63 -9.65 0.24
CA SER A 116 14.58 -9.50 1.35
C SER A 116 14.42 -10.54 2.47
N GLY A 117 15.45 -10.65 3.30
CA GLY A 117 15.44 -11.40 4.55
C GLY A 117 14.86 -10.61 5.74
N ARG A 118 13.96 -9.64 5.52
CA ARG A 118 13.32 -8.93 6.63
C ARG A 118 12.49 -9.93 7.46
N ARG A 119 12.74 -9.99 8.77
CA ARG A 119 11.99 -10.88 9.68
C ARG A 119 10.54 -10.40 9.83
N LEU A 120 9.59 -11.31 9.61
CA LEU A 120 8.16 -11.03 9.74
C LEU A 120 7.80 -10.61 11.16
N ALA A 121 8.42 -11.22 12.17
CA ALA A 121 8.20 -10.86 13.57
C ALA A 121 8.29 -9.34 13.82
N ASN A 122 9.26 -8.66 13.18
CA ASN A 122 9.47 -7.22 13.33
C ASN A 122 8.37 -6.38 12.66
N ILE A 123 7.79 -6.88 11.56
CA ILE A 123 6.69 -6.22 10.86
C ILE A 123 5.39 -6.43 11.63
N LEU A 124 5.12 -7.67 12.05
CA LEU A 124 3.91 -8.06 12.76
C LEU A 124 3.81 -7.43 14.15
N ALA A 125 4.93 -7.16 14.82
CA ALA A 125 4.97 -6.44 16.09
C ALA A 125 4.54 -4.96 15.94
N GLY A 126 4.79 -4.36 14.77
CA GLY A 126 4.44 -2.96 14.49
C GLY A 126 2.97 -2.72 14.13
N ASN A 127 2.16 -3.78 13.97
CA ASN A 127 0.74 -3.66 13.61
C ASN A 127 -0.08 -4.83 14.18
N ALA A 128 -0.85 -4.57 15.25
CA ALA A 128 -1.61 -5.60 15.95
C ALA A 128 -2.65 -6.31 15.06
N LYS A 129 -3.37 -5.57 14.20
CA LYS A 129 -4.37 -6.14 13.29
C LYS A 129 -3.73 -7.12 12.32
N LEU A 130 -2.64 -6.71 11.65
CA LEU A 130 -1.86 -7.55 10.77
C LEU A 130 -1.28 -8.76 11.51
N GLY A 131 -0.64 -8.54 12.67
CA GLY A 131 -0.04 -9.59 13.46
C GLY A 131 -1.03 -10.68 13.88
N THR A 132 -2.22 -10.29 14.33
CA THR A 132 -3.27 -11.23 14.72
C THR A 132 -3.82 -11.99 13.51
N ALA A 133 -4.10 -11.30 12.39
CA ALA A 133 -4.58 -11.95 11.17
C ALA A 133 -3.55 -12.95 10.62
N PHE A 134 -2.28 -12.57 10.59
CA PHE A 134 -1.18 -13.41 10.12
C PHE A 134 -1.02 -14.66 10.98
N ARG A 135 -0.88 -14.51 12.31
CA ARG A 135 -0.67 -15.64 13.23
C ARG A 135 -1.86 -16.60 13.27
N ARG A 136 -3.08 -16.11 13.07
CA ARG A 136 -4.28 -16.95 12.96
C ARG A 136 -4.20 -17.88 11.75
N LYS A 137 -3.68 -17.40 10.61
CA LYS A 137 -3.60 -18.18 9.37
C LYS A 137 -2.32 -19.00 9.25
N TYR A 138 -1.21 -18.48 9.78
CA TYR A 138 0.14 -19.06 9.67
C TYR A 138 0.85 -19.06 11.04
N PRO A 139 0.52 -20.01 11.93
CA PRO A 139 1.07 -20.00 13.29
C PRO A 139 2.58 -20.24 13.37
N LYS A 140 3.21 -20.99 12.44
CA LYS A 140 4.67 -21.30 12.47
C LYS A 140 5.33 -21.46 11.08
N THR A 141 4.72 -20.96 10.01
CA THR A 141 5.14 -21.34 8.64
C THR A 141 6.22 -20.44 8.03
N PHE A 142 6.20 -19.14 8.35
CA PHE A 142 7.05 -18.14 7.69
C PHE A 142 7.86 -17.34 8.72
N GLU A 143 9.16 -17.22 8.50
CA GLU A 143 10.05 -16.38 9.31
C GLU A 143 10.40 -15.07 8.59
N HIS A 144 10.59 -15.12 7.27
CA HIS A 144 11.04 -13.99 6.46
C HIS A 144 10.01 -13.54 5.43
N VAL A 145 10.04 -12.24 5.09
CA VAL A 145 9.16 -11.64 4.06
C VAL A 145 9.23 -12.41 2.75
N ARG A 146 10.43 -12.76 2.27
CA ARG A 146 10.63 -13.52 1.02
C ARG A 146 9.92 -14.87 0.97
N GLU A 147 9.77 -15.53 2.11
CA GLU A 147 9.14 -16.85 2.19
C GLU A 147 7.62 -16.72 1.99
N TYR A 148 7.00 -15.79 2.73
CA TYR A 148 5.58 -15.48 2.56
C TYR A 148 5.30 -14.96 1.15
N TYR A 149 6.06 -13.97 0.69
CA TYR A 149 5.92 -13.40 -0.65
C TYR A 149 6.07 -14.47 -1.73
N GLY A 150 7.08 -15.35 -1.63
CA GLY A 150 7.29 -16.44 -2.58
C GLY A 150 6.08 -17.36 -2.72
N SER A 151 5.34 -17.60 -1.63
CA SER A 151 4.11 -18.41 -1.65
C SER A 151 2.89 -17.70 -2.25
N LYS A 152 2.93 -16.37 -2.41
CA LYS A 152 1.79 -15.53 -2.83
C LYS A 152 2.07 -14.65 -4.05
N LYS A 153 3.28 -14.67 -4.61
CA LYS A 153 3.68 -13.78 -5.71
C LYS A 153 2.85 -13.91 -6.99
N GLU A 154 2.26 -15.07 -7.24
CA GLU A 154 1.36 -15.30 -8.38
C GLU A 154 -0.10 -14.92 -8.07
N VAL A 155 -0.42 -14.63 -6.80
CA VAL A 155 -1.78 -14.31 -6.34
C VAL A 155 -2.03 -12.80 -6.39
N VAL A 156 -1.01 -11.98 -6.17
CA VAL A 156 -1.10 -10.51 -6.18
C VAL A 156 -0.11 -9.95 -7.19
N ALA A 157 -0.62 -9.25 -8.20
CA ALA A 157 0.21 -8.54 -9.16
C ALA A 157 0.74 -7.24 -8.54
N VAL A 158 2.06 -7.02 -8.63
CA VAL A 158 2.69 -5.76 -8.22
C VAL A 158 2.89 -4.92 -9.48
N MET A 159 2.15 -3.82 -9.59
CA MET A 159 2.04 -3.00 -10.81
C MET A 159 2.77 -1.67 -10.63
N ASP A 160 3.43 -1.20 -11.69
CA ASP A 160 4.05 0.13 -11.71
C ASP A 160 3.00 1.19 -12.08
N LEU A 161 2.58 2.00 -11.10
CA LEU A 161 1.61 3.06 -11.32
C LEU A 161 2.13 4.13 -12.30
N CYS A 162 3.45 4.25 -12.47
CA CYS A 162 4.06 5.18 -13.41
C CYS A 162 3.80 4.83 -14.89
N GLU A 163 3.29 3.63 -15.19
CA GLU A 163 2.81 3.28 -16.54
C GLU A 163 1.48 3.97 -16.87
N HIS A 164 0.71 4.31 -15.83
CA HIS A 164 -0.60 4.96 -15.93
C HIS A 164 -0.53 6.47 -15.64
N LEU A 165 0.38 6.86 -14.74
CA LEU A 165 0.62 8.25 -14.34
C LEU A 165 2.10 8.60 -14.48
N PRO A 166 2.58 8.93 -15.69
CA PRO A 166 3.99 9.20 -15.94
C PRO A 166 4.58 10.33 -15.10
N VAL A 167 3.77 11.31 -14.68
CA VAL A 167 4.17 12.43 -13.82
C VAL A 167 4.82 11.98 -12.51
N LEU A 168 4.50 10.77 -12.03
CA LEU A 168 5.08 10.20 -10.81
C LEU A 168 6.56 9.76 -10.99
N ARG A 169 7.11 9.77 -12.20
CA ARG A 169 8.54 9.46 -12.47
C ARG A 169 9.46 10.67 -12.32
N GLU A 170 8.91 11.89 -12.39
CA GLU A 170 9.67 13.13 -12.50
C GLU A 170 9.90 13.83 -11.15
N GLU A 171 9.43 13.22 -10.04
CA GLU A 171 9.64 13.68 -8.66
C GLU A 171 10.54 12.75 -7.84
#